data_AF-A0A354FK61-F1
#
_entry.id   AF-A0A354FK61-F1
#
_cell.length_a   1.000
_cell.length_b   1.000
_cell.length_c   1.000
_cell.angle_alpha   90.00
_cell.angle_beta   90.00
_cell.angle_gamma   90.00
#
_symmetry.space_group_name_H-M   'P 1'
#
loop_
_entity.id
_entity.type
_entity.pdbx_description
1 polymer ?
#
loop_
_entity_poly.entity_id
_entity_poly.type
_entity_poly.pdbx_seq_one_letter_code
_entity_poly.pdbx_strand_id
1 'polypeptide(L)' 'MQTPGLVDLQVNGFAGVDYNTPSLTPEQLHHSLEAMLATGVTTCLPTVITATEARLTACFSAF' A
#
# COMPACT_ATOMS: atom_id res chain seq x y z
N MET A 1 13.63 -9.14 24.19
CA MET A 1 13.20 -10.11 23.15
C MET A 1 13.07 -9.32 21.85
N GLN A 2 13.79 -9.72 20.80
CA GLN A 2 13.65 -9.13 19.47
C GLN A 2 12.85 -10.09 18.60
N THR A 3 11.84 -9.60 17.90
CA THR A 3 11.06 -10.36 16.92
C THR A 3 11.38 -9.84 15.52
N PRO A 4 11.16 -10.64 14.46
CA PRO A 4 11.13 -10.12 13.10
C PRO A 4 10.07 -9.02 12.92
N GLY A 5 10.24 -8.22 11.87
CA GLY A 5 9.22 -7.26 11.45
C GLY A 5 7.92 -7.95 11.02
N LEU A 6 6.81 -7.24 11.17
CA LEU A 6 5.48 -7.74 10.80
C LEU A 6 5.35 -7.82 9.28
N VAL A 7 4.55 -8.80 8.85
CA VAL A 7 4.14 -8.97 7.46
C VAL A 7 2.64 -8.74 7.37
N ASP A 8 2.24 -7.67 6.69
CA ASP A 8 0.83 -7.36 6.44
C ASP A 8 0.39 -7.92 5.08
N LEU A 9 -0.35 -9.03 5.11
CA LEU A 9 -0.77 -9.71 3.89
C LEU A 9 -1.91 -9.00 3.15
N GLN A 10 -2.58 -8.02 3.77
CA GLN A 10 -3.69 -7.33 3.13
C GLN A 10 -3.90 -5.94 3.72
N VAL A 11 -3.49 -4.91 2.97
CA VAL A 11 -3.73 -3.51 3.33
C VAL A 11 -4.23 -2.71 2.14
N ASN A 12 -5.40 -2.10 2.28
CA ASN A 12 -6.05 -1.33 1.21
C ASN A 12 -5.51 0.12 1.11
N GLY A 13 -4.84 0.59 2.17
CA GLY A 13 -4.33 1.95 2.30
C GLY A 13 -3.81 2.21 3.72
N PHE A 14 -2.94 3.20 3.89
CA PHE A 14 -2.34 3.54 5.19
C PHE A 14 -1.90 5.00 5.23
N ALA A 15 -1.83 5.59 6.42
CA ALA A 15 -1.40 6.98 6.63
C ALA A 15 -2.11 8.01 5.74
N GLY A 16 -3.41 7.81 5.48
CA GLY A 16 -4.23 8.70 4.64
C GLY A 16 -4.11 8.46 3.13
N VAL A 17 -3.32 7.46 2.71
CA VAL A 17 -3.18 7.04 1.31
C VAL A 17 -4.08 5.82 1.06
N ASP A 18 -4.94 5.88 0.05
CA ASP A 18 -5.77 4.76 -0.40
C ASP A 18 -5.21 4.21 -1.72
N TYR A 19 -4.82 2.93 -1.72
CA TYR A 19 -4.23 2.26 -2.89
C TYR A 19 -5.22 2.00 -4.02
N ASN A 20 -6.50 2.21 -3.75
CA ASN A 20 -7.57 2.09 -4.73
C ASN A 20 -7.89 3.41 -5.43
N THR A 21 -7.07 4.45 -5.20
CA THR A 21 -7.17 5.75 -5.85
C THR A 21 -6.50 5.68 -7.24
N PRO A 22 -7.22 5.91 -8.36
CA PRO A 22 -6.64 5.83 -9.71
C PRO A 22 -5.55 6.88 -9.98
N SER A 23 -5.50 7.93 -9.17
CA SER A 23 -4.49 8.98 -9.19
C SER A 23 -3.43 8.81 -8.09
N LEU A 24 -3.30 7.61 -7.51
CA LEU A 24 -2.22 7.28 -6.59
C LEU A 24 -0.89 7.53 -7.29
N THR A 25 0.03 8.22 -6.62
CA THR A 25 1.38 8.43 -7.14
C THR A 25 2.41 7.55 -6.41
N PRO A 26 3.55 7.24 -7.04
CA PRO A 26 4.65 6.52 -6.37
C PRO A 26 5.11 7.20 -5.08
N GLU A 27 5.09 8.53 -5.01
CA GLU A 27 5.46 9.30 -3.82
C GLU A 27 4.47 9.09 -2.66
N GLN A 28 3.17 9.02 -2.97
CA GLN A 28 2.15 8.70 -1.98
C GLN A 28 2.27 7.26 -1.48
N LEU A 29 2.53 6.31 -2.39
CA LEU A 29 2.80 4.93 -2.01
C LEU A 29 4.07 4.83 -1.14
N HIS A 30 5.14 5.52 -1.48
CA HIS A 30 6.36 5.53 -0.67
C HIS A 30 6.11 6.13 0.72
N HIS A 31 5.35 7.23 0.81
CA HIS A 31 4.96 7.83 2.08
C HIS A 31 4.21 6.84 2.99
N SER A 32 3.25 6.09 2.44
CA SER A 32 2.48 5.12 3.22
C SER A 32 3.35 3.93 3.68
N LEU A 33 4.30 3.49 2.86
CA LEU A 33 5.25 2.42 3.22
C LEU A 33 6.21 2.85 4.34
N GLU A 34 6.76 4.07 4.29
CA GLU A 34 7.58 4.63 5.38
C GLU A 34 6.77 4.75 6.68
N ALA A 35 5.52 5.18 6.59
CA ALA A 35 4.63 5.24 7.74
C ALA A 35 4.31 3.85 8.31
N MET A 36 4.16 2.81 7.47
CA MET A 36 4.01 1.42 7.92
C MET A 36 5.26 0.92 8.64
N LEU A 37 6.44 1.22 8.10
CA LEU A 37 7.72 0.84 8.69
C LEU A 37 7.85 1.36 10.13
N ALA A 38 7.40 2.59 10.38
CA ALA A 38 7.38 3.19 11.71
C ALA A 38 6.48 2.44 12.73
N THR A 39 5.56 1.59 12.26
CA THR A 39 4.71 0.75 13.11
C THR A 39 5.23 -0.69 13.27
N GLY A 40 6.37 -1.01 12.66
CA GLY A 40 6.99 -2.34 12.71
C GLY A 40 6.57 -3.29 11.60
N VAL A 41 5.76 -2.84 10.64
CA VAL A 41 5.46 -3.59 9.40
C VAL A 41 6.59 -3.38 8.42
N THR A 42 7.36 -4.43 8.14
CA THR A 42 8.52 -4.36 7.23
C THR A 42 8.22 -4.90 5.84
N THR A 43 7.11 -5.63 5.69
CA THR A 43 6.67 -6.21 4.42
C THR A 43 5.16 -6.09 4.35
N CYS A 44 4.61 -5.68 3.22
CA CYS A 44 3.17 -5.68 3.01
C CYS A 44 2.77 -6.08 1.59
N LEU A 45 1.50 -6.45 1.41
CA LEU A 45 0.84 -6.60 0.12
C LEU A 45 -0.23 -5.51 -0.03
N PRO A 46 0.09 -4.40 -0.71
CA PRO A 46 -0.90 -3.41 -1.08
C PRO A 46 -2.04 -4.04 -1.88
N THR A 47 -3.27 -3.83 -1.42
CA THR A 47 -4.45 -4.49 -1.98
C THR A 47 -5.25 -3.51 -2.83
N VAL A 48 -5.28 -3.76 -4.13
CA VAL A 48 -6.26 -3.17 -5.05
C VAL A 48 -7.45 -4.11 -5.12
N ILE A 49 -8.61 -3.65 -4.67
CA ILE A 49 -9.84 -4.44 -4.62
C ILE A 49 -10.53 -4.50 -6.00
N THR A 50 -11.58 -5.32 -6.10
CA THR A 50 -12.35 -5.51 -7.33
C THR A 50 -12.79 -4.17 -7.94
N ALA A 51 -12.41 -3.94 -9.20
CA ALA A 51 -12.77 -2.76 -9.98
C ALA A 51 -12.80 -3.10 -11.48
N THR A 52 -13.19 -2.13 -12.31
CA THR A 52 -13.07 -2.25 -13.77
C THR A 52 -11.61 -2.36 -14.19
N GLU A 53 -11.33 -2.99 -15.34
CA GLU A 53 -9.97 -3.13 -15.89
C GLU A 53 -9.23 -1.78 -15.94
N ALA A 54 -9.86 -0.75 -16.52
CA ALA A 54 -9.27 0.59 -16.61
C ALA A 54 -8.88 1.18 -15.25
N ARG A 55 -9.68 0.90 -14.20
CA ARG A 55 -9.39 1.36 -12.84
C ARG A 55 -8.26 0.56 -12.21
N LEU A 56 -8.23 -0.76 -12.40
CA LEU A 56 -7.14 -1.61 -11.96
C LEU A 56 -5.82 -1.16 -12.59
N THR A 57 -5.78 -0.96 -13.91
CA THR A 57 -4.59 -0.47 -14.63
C THR A 57 -4.12 0.88 -14.11
N ALA A 58 -5.04 1.81 -13.83
CA ALA A 58 -4.68 3.12 -13.29
C ALA A 58 -4.03 3.01 -11.90
N CYS A 59 -4.63 2.23 -10.98
CA CYS A 59 -4.03 2.01 -9.66
C CYS A 59 -2.69 1.27 -9.76
N PHE A 60 -2.56 0.30 -10.67
CA PHE A 60 -1.32 -0.47 -10.83
C PHE A 60 -0.14 0.37 -11.34
N SER A 61 -0.39 1.51 -11.99
CA SER A 61 0.69 2.38 -12.49
C SER A 61 1.52 3.07 -11.40
N ALA A 62 1.06 3.02 -10.15
CA ALA A 62 1.74 3.61 -9.00
C ALA A 62 2.71 2.66 -8.28
N PHE A 63 2.66 1.36 -8.58
CA PHE A 63 3.54 0.31 -8.03
C PHE A 63 4.74 0.06 -8.93
#